data_AF-A0A0G1SBT6-F1
#
_entry.id   AF-A0A0G1SBT6-F1
#
_cell.length_a   1.000
_cell.length_b   1.000
_cell.length_c   1.000
_cell.angle_alpha   90.00
_cell.angle_beta   90.00
_cell.angle_gamma   90.00
#
_symmetry.space_group_name_H-M   'P 1'
#
loop_
_entity.id
_entity.type
_entity.pdbx_description
1 polymer ?
#
loop_
_entity_poly.entity_id
_entity_poly.type
_entity_poly.pdbx_seq_one_letter_code
_entity_poly.pdbx_strand_id
1 'polypeptide(L)' 'MPTIKQRINITADKDMESILRHAAKRDKMSISSKAVELIRFALELEEDLYFGKIAEKRAKEKVTYISHERAWRSFGK' A
#
# COMPACT_ATOMS: atom_id res chain seq x y z
N MET A 1 24.44 2.60 -21.37
CA MET A 1 22.98 2.39 -21.47
C MET A 1 22.31 3.47 -20.65
N PRO A 2 21.49 4.37 -21.22
CA PRO A 2 20.66 5.25 -20.39
C PRO A 2 19.70 4.34 -19.62
N THR A 3 19.75 4.39 -18.30
CA THR A 3 19.04 3.49 -17.39
C THR A 3 17.55 3.44 -17.70
N ILE A 4 16.98 2.24 -17.84
CA ILE A 4 15.56 1.93 -18.12
C ILE A 4 14.59 2.53 -17.08
N LYS A 5 15.09 2.92 -15.90
CA LYS A 5 14.27 3.46 -14.81
C LYS A 5 13.83 4.89 -15.11
N GLN A 6 12.53 5.12 -15.20
CA GLN A 6 11.95 6.47 -15.21
C GLN A 6 12.29 7.20 -13.91
N ARG A 7 12.67 8.47 -14.05
CA ARG A 7 12.94 9.36 -12.91
C ARG A 7 11.69 10.17 -12.62
N ILE A 8 11.31 10.23 -11.34
CA ILE A 8 10.21 11.07 -10.86
C ILE A 8 10.87 12.21 -10.08
N ASN A 9 10.74 13.43 -10.60
CA ASN A 9 11.17 14.64 -9.90
C ASN A 9 10.00 15.14 -9.05
N ILE A 10 10.24 15.30 -7.74
CA ILE A 10 9.23 15.74 -6.78
C ILE A 10 9.72 17.02 -6.09
N THR A 11 8.83 17.99 -5.94
CA THR A 11 9.05 19.20 -5.15
C THR A 11 8.38 19.00 -3.80
N ALA A 12 9.17 18.97 -2.74
CA ALA A 12 8.69 18.89 -1.36
C ALA A 12 8.86 20.26 -0.69
N ASP A 13 7.93 20.64 0.17
CA ASP A 13 8.12 21.78 1.07
C ASP A 13 9.16 21.45 2.14
N LYS A 14 9.56 22.48 2.91
CA LYS A 14 10.63 22.36 3.92
C LYS A 14 10.28 21.38 5.04
N ASP A 15 9.00 21.30 5.43
CA ASP A 15 8.57 20.45 6.53
C ASP A 15 8.56 18.99 6.06
N MET A 16 8.02 18.73 4.87
CA MET A 16 8.06 17.41 4.25
C MET A 16 9.49 16.93 4.01
N GLU A 17 10.38 17.80 3.52
CA GLU A 17 11.81 17.47 3.35
C GLU A 17 12.45 17.09 4.69
N SER A 18 12.19 17.87 5.74
CA SER A 18 12.71 17.60 7.08
C SER A 18 12.24 16.23 7.60
N ILE A 19 10.93 15.95 7.51
CA ILE A 19 10.35 14.68 7.94
C ILE A 19 10.95 13.51 7.15
N LEU A 20 11.06 13.66 5.82
CA LEU A 20 11.61 12.62 4.95
C LEU A 20 13.09 12.35 5.25
N ARG A 21 13.88 13.39 5.55
CA ARG A 21 15.27 13.25 6.00
C ARG A 21 15.38 12.47 7.31
N HIS A 22 14.54 12.78 8.29
CA HIS A 22 14.52 12.07 9.56
C HIS A 22 14.12 10.60 9.39
N ALA A 23 13.10 10.32 8.57
CA ALA A 23 12.66 8.97 8.25
C ALA A 23 13.76 8.16 7.55
N ALA A 24 14.41 8.75 6.54
CA ALA A 24 15.50 8.11 5.81
C ALA A 24 16.70 7.81 6.72
N LYS A 25 17.05 8.74 7.63
CA LYS A 25 18.12 8.56 8.62
C LYS A 25 17.79 7.44 9.61
N ARG A 26 16.57 7.41 10.14
CA ARG A 26 16.08 6.35 11.05
C ARG A 26 16.22 4.98 10.40
N ASP A 27 15.87 4.88 9.12
CA ASP A 27 15.82 3.62 8.37
C ASP A 27 17.14 3.31 7.64
N LYS A 28 18.19 4.10 7.89
CA LYS A 28 19.55 3.94 7.33
C LYS A 28 19.59 3.83 5.80
N MET A 29 18.82 4.66 5.11
CA MET A 29 18.74 4.66 3.65
C MET A 29 18.78 6.07 3.06
N SER A 30 18.88 6.17 1.74
CA SER A 30 18.84 7.46 1.05
C SER A 30 17.44 8.08 1.10
N ILE A 31 17.37 9.42 1.04
CA ILE A 31 16.11 10.17 0.97
C ILE A 31 15.27 9.70 -0.22
N SER A 32 15.90 9.50 -1.39
CA SER A 32 15.22 9.04 -2.60
C SER A 32 14.68 7.62 -2.44
N SER A 33 15.45 6.71 -1.84
CA SER A 33 14.99 5.36 -1.54
C SER A 33 13.78 5.39 -0.61
N LYS A 34 13.84 6.22 0.44
CA LYS A 34 12.74 6.34 1.39
C LYS A 34 11.49 6.95 0.75
N ALA A 35 11.65 7.94 -0.11
CA ALA A 35 10.54 8.53 -0.85
C ALA A 35 9.85 7.48 -1.71
N VAL A 36 10.61 6.65 -2.43
CA VAL A 36 10.05 5.58 -3.28
C VAL A 36 9.30 4.54 -2.44
N GLU A 37 9.84 4.13 -1.29
CA GLU A 37 9.13 3.22 -0.38
C GLU A 37 7.81 3.81 0.12
N LEU A 38 7.81 5.08 0.55
CA LEU A 38 6.61 5.75 1.05
C LEU A 38 5.57 5.94 -0.06
N ILE A 39 6.00 6.25 -1.28
CA ILE A 39 5.11 6.33 -2.45
C ILE A 39 4.49 4.96 -2.73
N ARG A 40 5.28 3.88 -2.69
CA ARG A 40 4.76 2.52 -2.87
C ARG A 40 3.71 2.19 -1.80
N PHE A 41 4.02 2.46 -0.54
CA PHE A 41 3.10 2.23 0.57
C PHE A 41 1.80 3.03 0.42
N ALA A 42 1.87 4.29 -0.03
CA ALA A 42 0.69 5.10 -0.31
C ALA A 42 -0.16 4.53 -1.45
N LEU A 43 0.47 4.00 -2.52
CA LEU A 43 -0.25 3.35 -3.61
C LEU A 43 -0.94 2.06 -3.16
N GLU A 44 -0.30 1.26 -2.30
CA GLU A 44 -0.90 0.06 -1.69
C GLU A 44 -2.14 0.45 -0.84
N LEU A 45 -2.05 1.53 -0.06
CA LEU A 45 -3.18 2.03 0.73
C LEU A 45 -4.35 2.46 -0.16
N GLU A 46 -4.09 3.20 -1.24
CA GLU A 46 -5.12 3.61 -2.20
C GLU A 46 -5.80 2.40 -2.86
N GLU A 47 -5.02 1.39 -3.21
CA GLU A 47 -5.51 0.13 -3.77
C GLU A 47 -6.42 -0.61 -2.76
N ASP A 48 -6.00 -0.73 -1.51
CA ASP A 48 -6.79 -1.34 -0.44
C ASP A 48 -8.12 -0.59 -0.21
N LEU A 49 -8.09 0.74 -0.20
CA LEU A 49 -9.30 1.55 -0.09
C LEU A 49 -10.27 1.32 -1.25
N TYR A 50 -9.74 1.16 -2.46
CA TYR A 50 -10.54 0.86 -3.64
C TYR A 50 -11.16 -0.55 -3.56
N PHE A 51 -10.35 -1.57 -3.27
CA PHE A 51 -10.84 -2.95 -3.18
C PHE A 51 -11.77 -3.16 -1.99
N GLY A 52 -11.57 -2.46 -0.88
CA GLY A 52 -12.48 -2.45 0.26
C GLY A 52 -13.89 -2.01 -0.14
N LYS A 53 -14.02 -0.94 -0.93
CA LYS A 53 -15.33 -0.48 -1.45
C LYS A 53 -16.00 -1.53 -2.33
N ILE A 54 -15.23 -2.21 -3.18
CA ILE A 54 -15.76 -3.29 -4.03
C ILE A 54 -16.23 -4.47 -3.17
N ALA A 55 -15.42 -4.88 -2.20
CA ALA A 55 -15.75 -5.96 -1.28
C ALA A 55 -17.04 -5.65 -0.49
N GLU A 56 -17.17 -4.42 0.01
CA GLU A 56 -18.37 -3.97 0.72
C GLU A 56 -19.61 -3.99 -0.18
N LYS A 57 -19.49 -3.53 -1.44
CA LYS A 57 -20.60 -3.61 -2.40
C LYS A 57 -21.03 -5.05 -2.63
N ARG A 58 -20.08 -5.96 -2.86
CA ARG A 58 -20.35 -7.40 -3.05
C ARG A 58 -20.97 -8.03 -1.80
N ALA A 59 -20.56 -7.61 -0.60
CA ALA A 59 -21.13 -8.09 0.65
C ALA A 59 -22.58 -7.65 0.87
N LYS A 60 -23.05 -6.59 0.20
CA LYS A 60 -24.43 -6.09 0.31
C LYS A 60 -25.36 -6.67 -0.78
N GLU A 61 -24.83 -7.02 -1.94
CA GLU A 61 -25.63 -7.53 -3.07
C GLU A 61 -25.56 -9.06 -3.19
N LYS A 62 -26.69 -9.74 -2.94
CA LYS A 62 -26.92 -11.18 -3.22
C LYS A 62 -25.82 -12.13 -2.69
N VAL A 63 -25.63 -12.15 -1.37
CA VAL A 63 -24.69 -13.07 -0.70
C VAL A 63 -25.39 -14.11 0.16
N THR A 64 -24.96 -15.37 0.02
CA THR A 64 -25.29 -16.45 0.93
C THR A 64 -24.22 -16.53 2.01
N TYR A 65 -24.58 -16.24 3.25
CA TYR A 65 -23.68 -16.42 4.39
C TYR A 65 -23.60 -17.90 4.76
N ILE A 66 -22.39 -18.40 4.98
CA ILE A 66 -22.13 -19.73 5.53
C ILE A 66 -21.45 -19.59 6.89
N SER A 67 -21.66 -20.55 7.80
CA SER A 67 -20.99 -20.53 9.09
C SER A 67 -19.48 -20.74 8.92
N HIS A 68 -18.69 -20.19 9.85
CA HIS A 68 -17.24 -20.36 9.89
C HIS A 68 -16.85 -21.85 9.81
N GLU A 69 -17.50 -22.69 10.63
CA GLU A 69 -17.28 -24.15 10.62
C GLU A 69 -17.53 -24.78 9.25
N ARG A 70 -18.53 -24.31 8.50
CA ARG A 70 -18.83 -24.81 7.16
C ARG A 70 -17.81 -24.32 6.13
N ALA A 71 -17.33 -23.08 6.25
CA ALA A 71 -16.32 -22.51 5.37
C ALA A 71 -14.96 -23.24 5.50
N TRP A 72 -14.57 -23.63 6.72
CA TRP A 72 -13.25 -24.21 6.99
C TRP A 72 -13.21 -25.74 7.06
N ARG A 73 -14.37 -26.41 6.90
CA ARG A 73 -14.49 -27.87 7.02
C ARG A 73 -13.59 -28.68 6.06
N SER A 74 -13.16 -28.09 4.95
CA SER A 74 -12.32 -28.75 3.94
C SER A 74 -10.81 -28.64 4.19
N PHE A 75 -10.35 -27.86 5.17
CA PHE A 75 -8.91 -27.67 5.46
C PHE A 75 -8.39 -28.56 6.59
N GLY A 76 -9.21 -29.50 7.09
CA GLY A 76 -8.89 -30.40 8.21
C GLY A 76 -9.02 -31.88 7.86
N LYS A 77 -8.53 -32.33 6.71
CA LYS A 77 -8.29 -33.74 6.40
C LYS A 77 -6.85 -33.96 5.96
#